data_AF-A0A257LMK5-F1
#
_entry.id   AF-A0A257LMK5-F1
#
_cell.length_a   1.000
_cell.length_b   1.000
_cell.length_c   1.000
_cell.angle_alpha   90.00
_cell.angle_beta   90.00
_cell.angle_gamma   90.00
#
_symmetry.space_group_name_H-M   'P 1'
#
loop_
_entity.id
_entity.type
_entity.pdbx_description
1 polymer ?
#
loop_
_entity_poly.entity_id
_entity_poly.type
_entity_poly.pdbx_seq_one_letter_code
_entity_poly.pdbx_strand_id
1 'polypeptide(L)'
;MKGQSITTIEGLADTAVAAGKAVDGLHIVQKVWLDLDVAQCGFCQPGQIMAAADLLRRTKTPTDADIDAIENVCRCGTYGRVRTAIKAAAALMP
;
A
#
# COMPACT_ATOMS: atom_id res chain seq x y z
N MET A 1 2.33 -18.73 14.19
CA MET A 1 1.28 -17.70 14.38
C MET A 1 1.00 -17.35 15.84
N LYS A 2 1.14 -18.26 16.81
CA LYS A 2 0.93 -17.92 18.24
C LYS A 2 1.92 -16.82 18.69
N GLY A 3 1.40 -15.71 19.22
CA GLY A 3 2.19 -14.56 19.70
C GLY A 3 2.58 -13.51 18.66
N GLN A 4 2.15 -13.64 17.40
CA GLN A 4 2.40 -12.61 16.36
C GLN A 4 1.23 -11.62 16.29
N SER A 5 1.56 -10.35 16.06
CA SER A 5 0.56 -9.32 15.72
C SER A 5 0.23 -9.40 14.24
N ILE A 6 -1.06 -9.40 13.90
CA ILE A 6 -1.56 -9.45 12.53
C ILE A 6 -2.28 -8.13 12.24
N THR A 7 -1.90 -7.48 11.15
CA THR A 7 -2.55 -6.28 10.64
C THR A 7 -3.19 -6.58 9.29
N THR A 8 -4.47 -6.22 9.16
CA THR A 8 -5.24 -6.30 7.91
C THR A 8 -5.41 -4.89 7.32
N ILE A 9 -6.12 -4.79 6.18
CA ILE A 9 -6.36 -3.51 5.51
C ILE A 9 -7.08 -2.49 6.40
N GLU A 10 -8.01 -2.96 7.24
CA GLU A 10 -8.81 -2.13 8.14
C GLU A 10 -7.95 -1.58 9.27
N GLY A 11 -7.05 -2.40 9.83
CA GLY A 11 -6.16 -2.00 10.92
C GLY A 11 -4.94 -1.19 10.46
N LEU A 12 -4.66 -1.11 9.16
CA LEU A 12 -3.47 -0.44 8.65
C LEU A 12 -3.43 1.06 9.03
N ALA A 13 -4.59 1.73 8.98
CA ALA A 13 -4.72 3.12 9.40
C ALA A 13 -4.36 3.31 10.88
N ASP A 14 -4.92 2.47 11.76
CA ASP A 14 -4.65 2.52 13.20
C ASP A 14 -3.16 2.31 13.51
N THR A 15 -2.49 1.39 12.80
CA THR A 15 -1.05 1.20 12.98
C THR A 15 -0.23 2.44 12.58
N ALA A 16 -0.66 3.14 11.52
CA ALA A 16 0.00 4.38 11.10
C ALA A 16 -0.23 5.52 12.11
N VAL A 17 -1.46 5.63 12.63
CA VAL A 17 -1.82 6.63 13.66
C VAL A 17 -1.02 6.38 14.93
N ALA A 18 -0.98 5.14 15.42
CA ALA A 18 -0.21 4.78 16.62
C ALA A 18 1.30 5.05 16.46
N ALA A 19 1.82 4.94 15.23
CA ALA A 19 3.21 5.25 14.91
C ALA A 19 3.49 6.75 14.66
N GLY A 20 2.47 7.62 14.70
CA GLY A 20 2.61 9.04 14.36
C GLY A 20 2.97 9.30 12.88
N LYS A 21 2.59 8.38 11.99
CA LYS A 21 2.92 8.40 10.55
C LYS A 21 1.69 8.48 9.64
N ALA A 22 0.50 8.63 10.23
CA ALA A 22 -0.73 8.77 9.46
C ALA A 22 -0.85 10.16 8.83
N VAL A 23 -1.49 10.21 7.67
CA VAL A 23 -1.90 11.45 6.98
C VAL A 23 -3.41 11.38 6.81
N ASP A 24 -4.13 12.37 7.32
CA ASP A 24 -5.60 12.41 7.36
C ASP A 24 -6.23 11.15 8.00
N GLY A 25 -5.56 10.60 9.02
CA GLY A 25 -6.01 9.38 9.71
C GLY A 25 -5.80 8.10 8.91
N LEU A 26 -5.11 8.14 7.77
CA LEU A 26 -4.83 6.98 6.92
C LEU A 26 -3.33 6.66 6.88
N HIS A 27 -3.01 5.40 6.55
CA HIS A 27 -1.67 5.08 6.11
C HIS A 27 -1.39 5.76 4.76
N ILE A 28 -0.17 6.25 4.54
CA ILE A 28 0.20 7.02 3.33
C ILE A 28 -0.15 6.26 2.04
N VAL A 29 0.08 4.94 2.01
CA VAL A 29 -0.32 4.09 0.87
C VAL A 29 -1.84 4.13 0.62
N GLN A 30 -2.68 4.06 1.65
CA GLN A 30 -4.14 4.16 1.50
C GLN A 30 -4.55 5.54 0.99
N LYS A 31 -3.96 6.61 1.55
CA LYS A 31 -4.22 7.99 1.13
C LYS A 31 -3.90 8.19 -0.36
N VAL A 32 -2.72 7.76 -0.80
CA VAL A 32 -2.31 7.86 -2.21
C VAL A 32 -3.17 6.98 -3.12
N TRP A 33 -3.60 5.80 -2.66
CA TRP A 33 -4.52 4.95 -3.42
C TRP A 33 -5.84 5.65 -3.74
N LEU A 34 -6.36 6.42 -2.78
CA LEU A 34 -7.57 7.23 -2.94
C LEU A 34 -7.30 8.45 -3.83
N ASP A 35 -6.22 9.18 -3.57
CA ASP A 35 -5.89 10.41 -4.32
C ASP A 35 -5.67 10.16 -5.81
N LEU A 36 -5.17 8.98 -6.16
CA LEU A 36 -4.87 8.60 -7.54
C LEU A 36 -5.94 7.72 -8.20
N ASP A 37 -7.07 7.49 -7.53
CA ASP A 37 -8.17 6.66 -8.04
C ASP A 37 -7.68 5.34 -8.65
N VAL A 38 -6.88 4.60 -7.87
CA VAL A 38 -6.19 3.38 -8.36
C VAL A 38 -7.19 2.24 -8.61
N ALA A 39 -8.24 2.17 -7.80
CA ALA A 39 -9.21 1.10 -7.82
C ALA A 39 -10.16 1.21 -9.02
N GLN A 40 -10.49 0.07 -9.63
CA GLN A 40 -11.69 -0.07 -10.45
C GLN A 40 -12.74 -0.86 -9.67
N CYS A 41 -12.81 -2.19 -9.85
CA CYS A 41 -13.76 -3.03 -9.12
C CYS A 41 -13.47 -3.15 -7.61
N GLY A 42 -12.31 -2.68 -7.15
CA GLY A 42 -11.94 -2.68 -5.72
C GLY A 42 -11.46 -4.02 -5.16
N PHE A 43 -11.85 -5.17 -5.73
CA PHE A 43 -11.68 -6.48 -5.09
C PHE A 43 -10.22 -6.84 -4.72
N CYS A 44 -9.25 -6.61 -5.62
CA CYS A 44 -7.85 -6.93 -5.34
C CYS A 44 -7.10 -5.84 -4.56
N GLN A 45 -7.70 -4.67 -4.37
CA GLN A 45 -7.01 -3.49 -3.85
C GLN A 45 -6.56 -3.62 -2.40
N PRO A 46 -7.30 -4.26 -1.47
CA PRO A 46 -6.80 -4.54 -0.13
C PRO A 46 -5.47 -5.30 -0.14
N GLY A 47 -5.38 -6.36 -0.95
CA GLY A 47 -4.14 -7.15 -1.08
C GLY A 47 -2.99 -6.35 -1.66
N GLN A 48 -3.25 -5.55 -2.70
CA GLN A 48 -2.25 -4.67 -3.32
C GLN A 48 -1.72 -3.61 -2.32
N ILE A 49 -2.61 -2.98 -1.55
CA ILE A 49 -2.24 -1.98 -0.54
C ILE A 49 -1.37 -2.61 0.56
N MET A 50 -1.74 -3.80 1.04
CA MET A 50 -0.95 -4.48 2.08
C MET A 50 0.43 -4.91 1.57
N ALA A 51 0.53 -5.42 0.35
CA ALA A 51 1.81 -5.76 -0.28
C ALA A 51 2.68 -4.52 -0.50
N ALA A 52 2.09 -3.42 -0.98
CA ALA A 52 2.78 -2.14 -1.14
C ALA A 52 3.29 -1.58 0.19
N ALA A 53 2.46 -1.61 1.24
CA ALA A 53 2.86 -1.15 2.57
C ALA A 53 4.01 -1.98 3.13
N ASP A 54 3.99 -3.30 2.97
CA ASP A 54 5.10 -4.16 3.39
C ASP A 54 6.37 -3.95 2.56
N LEU A 55 6.25 -3.75 1.24
CA LEU A 55 7.37 -3.39 0.37
C LEU A 55 8.02 -2.09 0.84
N LEU A 56 7.24 -1.02 1.03
CA LEU A 56 7.77 0.29 1.42
C LEU A 56 8.32 0.33 2.84
N ARG A 57 7.83 -0.55 3.72
CA ARG A 57 8.43 -0.77 5.05
C ARG A 57 9.85 -1.33 4.95
N ARG A 58 10.14 -2.17 3.94
CA ARG A 58 11.44 -2.83 3.74
C ARG A 58 12.36 -2.05 2.79
N THR A 59 11.79 -1.34 1.82
CA THR A 59 12.50 -0.67 0.73
C THR A 59 11.94 0.73 0.52
N LYS A 60 12.63 1.75 1.06
CA LYS A 60 12.16 3.15 1.01
C LYS A 60 12.08 3.73 -0.41
N THR A 61 12.87 3.23 -1.34
CA THR A 61 12.93 3.72 -2.73
C THR A 61 12.86 2.52 -3.67
N PRO A 62 11.68 1.90 -3.83
CA PRO A 62 11.55 0.68 -4.64
C PRO A 62 11.78 0.98 -6.12
N THR A 63 12.44 0.04 -6.79
CA THR A 63 12.56 0.03 -8.25
C THR A 63 11.28 -0.50 -8.88
N ASP A 64 11.19 -0.38 -10.20
CA ASP A 64 10.09 -0.99 -10.96
C ASP A 64 10.05 -2.51 -10.85
N ALA A 65 11.22 -3.15 -10.78
CA ALA A 65 11.32 -4.59 -10.60
C ALA A 65 10.83 -5.04 -9.20
N ASP A 66 11.11 -4.24 -8.16
CA ASP A 66 10.61 -4.53 -6.80
C ASP A 66 9.08 -4.47 -6.73
N ILE A 67 8.48 -3.52 -7.45
CA ILE A 67 7.02 -3.37 -7.54
C ILE A 67 6.41 -4.52 -8.35
N ASP A 68 7.04 -4.91 -9.46
CA ASP A 68 6.57 -5.98 -10.33
C ASP A 68 6.66 -7.37 -9.70
N ALA A 69 7.43 -7.52 -8.63
CA ALA A 69 7.46 -8.73 -7.82
C ALA A 69 6.20 -8.92 -6.94
N ILE A 70 5.30 -7.94 -6.86
CA ILE A 70 4.02 -8.09 -6.16
C ILE A 70 3.11 -9.05 -6.95
N GLU A 71 2.86 -10.23 -6.39
CA GLU A 71 2.12 -11.32 -7.04
C GLU A 71 0.59 -11.13 -7.05
N ASN A 72 0.08 -10.05 -6.45
CA ASN A 72 -1.36 -9.79 -6.38
C ASN A 72 -1.96 -9.59 -7.77
N VAL A 73 -2.93 -10.43 -8.13
CA VAL A 73 -3.59 -10.37 -9.44
C VAL A 73 -4.69 -9.28 -9.46
N CYS A 74 -4.69 -8.46 -10.50
CA CYS A 74 -5.73 -7.50 -10.82
C CYS A 74 -6.36 -7.82 -12.19
N ARG A 75 -7.64 -8.20 -12.20
CA ARG A 75 -8.35 -8.50 -13.46
C ARG A 75 -8.79 -7.25 -14.23
N CYS A 76 -8.92 -6.11 -13.55
CA CYS A 76 -9.18 -4.81 -14.18
C CYS A 76 -7.95 -4.23 -14.89
N GLY A 77 -6.75 -4.77 -14.65
CA GLY A 77 -5.52 -4.33 -15.32
C GLY A 77 -4.97 -2.98 -14.84
N THR A 78 -5.21 -2.57 -13.59
CA THR A 78 -4.75 -1.26 -13.08
C THR A 78 -3.28 -1.21 -12.64
N TYR A 79 -2.45 -2.18 -13.04
CA TYR A 79 -1.04 -2.30 -12.60
C TYR A 79 -0.21 -1.02 -12.82
N GLY A 80 -0.45 -0.29 -13.91
CA GLY A 80 0.20 1.01 -14.13
C GLY A 80 -0.14 2.05 -13.05
N ARG A 81 -1.41 2.11 -12.62
CA ARG A 81 -1.84 3.01 -11.52
C ARG A 81 -1.27 2.56 -10.18
N VAL A 82 -1.22 1.25 -9.93
CA VAL A 82 -0.59 0.64 -8.74
C VAL A 82 0.87 1.06 -8.64
N ARG A 83 1.64 0.92 -9.73
CA ARG A 83 3.05 1.35 -9.78
C ARG A 83 3.22 2.83 -9.47
N THR A 84 2.42 3.69 -10.09
CA THR A 84 2.43 5.14 -9.82
C THR A 84 2.13 5.44 -8.36
N ALA A 85 1.13 4.78 -7.78
CA ALA A 85 0.75 4.97 -6.38
C ALA A 85 1.83 4.52 -5.40
N ILE A 86 2.50 3.40 -5.64
CA ILE A 86 3.60 2.94 -4.79
C ILE A 86 4.76 3.94 -4.81
N LYS A 87 5.15 4.44 -5.99
CA LYS A 87 6.22 5.44 -6.11
C LYS A 87 5.85 6.76 -5.44
N ALA A 88 4.61 7.22 -5.60
CA ALA A 88 4.13 8.43 -4.94
C ALA A 88 4.10 8.27 -3.41
N ALA A 89 3.63 7.13 -2.91
CA ALA A 89 3.67 6.82 -1.48
C ALA A 89 5.11 6.78 -0.95
N ALA A 90 6.05 6.17 -1.67
CA ALA A 90 7.48 6.12 -1.31
C ALA A 90 8.08 7.53 -1.13
N ALA A 91 7.71 8.49 -2.00
CA ALA A 91 8.19 9.86 -1.93
C ALA A 91 7.63 10.66 -0.73
N LEU A 92 6.50 10.23 -0.17
CA LEU A 92 5.83 10.89 0.97
C LEU A 92 6.13 10.21 2.32
N MET A 93 6.66 8.98 2.30
CA MET A 93 7.02 8.25 3.52
C MET A 93 8.37 8.71 4.09
N PRO A 94 8.47 8.97 5.41
CA PRO A 94 9.71 9.42 6.07
C PRO A 94 10.78 8.31 6.24
#